data_AF-A0AAD1M3P5-F1
#
_entry.id   AF-A0AAD1M3P5-F1
#
_cell.length_a   1.000
_cell.length_b   1.000
_cell.length_c   1.000
_cell.angle_alpha   90.00
_cell.angle_beta   90.00
_cell.angle_gamma   90.00
#
_symmetry.space_group_name_H-M   'P 1'
#
loop_
_entity.id
_entity.type
_entity.pdbx_description
1 polymer ?
#
loop_
_entity_poly.entity_id
_entity_poly.type
_entity_poly.pdbx_seq_one_letter_code
_entity_poly.pdbx_strand_id
1 'polypeptide(L)'
;MSLPPPSTPRSRFPAIVWGYFWLTISASADEGIEGRTILAAPSRMAVIRGTVWLTATLVMVVINVKTPPLATTVGASLFVAATVTTAMSYWMCERALRPSVVELLTKNPPTTPRGAGLRLRAVSAWVVGTGVPRLFLMLVAASALVVDYLRDRLAWVVLTFGTGAIASGLTVAAFTAATTADPIDEVRRGMQHVERGDYDVSVPVFDASELGLLQAGFNTMAVGLRERERLRDLFGRNVGRDVARLAEESGSMDGAQTEMGGANCEVAVLFVDVVGSTALAAFAARTRRDTQRLLRGGGRRRRTAQGLCEQVRG
;
A
#
# COMPACT_ATOMS: atom_id res chain seq x y z
N MET A 1 27.33 -5.21 42.18
CA MET A 1 27.42 -3.79 41.81
C MET A 1 26.27 -3.50 40.85
N SER A 2 25.16 -3.00 41.38
CA SER A 2 23.89 -2.80 40.68
C SER A 2 23.90 -1.46 39.93
N LEU A 3 23.69 -1.49 38.62
CA LEU A 3 23.54 -0.29 37.80
C LEU A 3 22.15 0.32 38.03
N PRO A 4 22.01 1.66 38.14
CA PRO A 4 20.73 2.32 38.33
C PRO A 4 19.92 2.36 37.02
N PRO A 5 18.58 2.44 37.08
CA PRO A 5 17.75 2.53 35.88
C PRO A 5 17.89 3.91 35.21
N PRO A 6 17.68 4.00 33.88
CA PRO A 6 17.80 5.26 33.15
C PRO A 6 16.70 6.24 33.58
N SER A 7 17.11 7.44 33.96
CA SER A 7 16.20 8.55 34.28
C SER A 7 15.57 9.09 33.00
N THR A 8 14.25 9.13 32.97
CA THR A 8 13.50 9.84 31.92
C THR A 8 13.67 11.35 32.09
N PRO A 9 14.15 12.10 31.08
CA PRO A 9 14.22 13.55 31.18
C PRO A 9 12.80 14.14 31.10
N ARG A 10 12.38 14.82 32.19
CA ARG A 10 11.21 15.71 32.20
C ARG A 10 11.50 16.90 31.28
N SER A 11 10.95 16.90 30.06
CA SER A 11 11.12 17.99 29.10
C SER A 11 9.97 19.00 29.15
N ARG A 12 10.32 20.26 29.43
CA ARG A 12 9.46 21.43 29.24
C ARG A 12 9.63 21.97 27.82
N PHE A 13 9.11 21.31 26.78
CA PHE A 13 8.95 21.91 25.43
C PHE A 13 7.84 21.19 24.64
N PRO A 14 6.60 21.72 24.59
CA PRO A 14 5.43 20.94 24.17
C PRO A 14 5.26 20.77 22.66
N ALA A 15 5.83 21.60 21.78
CA ALA A 15 5.51 21.53 20.34
C ALA A 15 6.36 20.52 19.55
N ILE A 16 7.68 20.48 19.78
CA ILE A 16 8.61 19.58 19.07
C ILE A 16 8.42 18.13 19.54
N VAL A 17 8.14 17.94 20.83
CA VAL A 17 7.87 16.62 21.43
C VAL A 17 6.54 16.06 20.92
N TRP A 18 5.54 16.89 20.63
CA TRP A 18 4.24 16.40 20.14
C TRP A 18 4.32 15.83 18.72
N GLY A 19 5.04 16.52 17.82
CA GLY A 19 5.29 16.03 16.47
C GLY A 19 6.16 14.78 16.45
N TYR A 20 7.17 14.72 17.33
CA TYR A 20 7.98 13.52 17.55
C TYR A 20 7.12 12.36 18.07
N PHE A 21 6.32 12.58 19.12
CA PHE A 21 5.43 11.58 19.71
C PHE A 21 4.34 11.07 18.74
N TRP A 22 3.84 11.92 17.84
CA TRP A 22 2.83 11.57 16.84
C TRP A 22 3.35 10.76 15.65
N LEU A 23 4.68 10.78 15.43
CA LEU A 23 5.36 10.03 14.36
C LEU A 23 6.20 8.86 14.90
N THR A 24 6.55 8.85 16.19
CA THR A 24 7.28 7.74 16.81
C THR A 24 6.35 6.55 17.03
N ILE A 25 6.63 5.47 16.30
CA ILE A 25 6.05 4.16 16.57
C ILE A 25 6.72 3.62 17.84
N SER A 26 5.95 3.26 18.87
CA SER A 26 6.53 2.60 20.05
C SER A 26 7.07 1.24 19.64
N ALA A 27 8.25 0.84 20.12
CA ALA A 27 8.86 -0.45 19.80
C ALA A 27 8.00 -1.69 20.18
N SER A 28 6.89 -1.50 20.90
CA SER A 28 5.91 -2.52 21.29
C SER A 28 4.56 -2.39 20.55
N ALA A 29 4.48 -1.67 19.44
CA ALA A 29 3.24 -1.49 18.70
C ALA A 29 2.87 -2.78 17.95
N ASP A 30 1.58 -3.16 18.04
CA ASP A 30 1.00 -4.25 17.26
C ASP A 30 1.04 -3.93 15.75
N GLU A 31 1.18 -4.93 14.87
CA GLU A 31 1.36 -4.75 13.41
C GLU A 31 0.25 -3.87 12.79
N GLY A 32 -0.98 -4.00 13.29
CA GLY A 32 -2.11 -3.18 12.85
C GLY A 32 -1.99 -1.69 13.22
N ILE A 33 -1.37 -1.37 14.36
CA ILE A 33 -1.14 0.02 14.81
C ILE A 33 0.00 0.66 14.00
N GLU A 34 1.05 -0.11 13.72
CA GLU A 34 2.15 0.31 12.86
C GLU A 34 1.66 0.66 11.45
N GLY A 35 0.90 -0.24 10.81
CA GLY A 35 0.34 0.00 9.48
C GLY A 35 -0.57 1.23 9.42
N ARG A 36 -1.46 1.41 10.41
CA ARG A 36 -2.31 2.63 10.50
C ARG A 36 -1.49 3.90 10.67
N THR A 37 -0.38 3.84 11.39
CA THR A 37 0.49 4.99 11.65
C THR A 37 1.26 5.38 10.39
N ILE A 38 1.80 4.41 9.66
CA ILE A 38 2.49 4.63 8.39
C ILE A 38 1.53 5.26 7.36
N LEU A 39 0.30 4.74 7.25
CA LEU A 39 -0.72 5.30 6.34
C LEU A 39 -1.18 6.71 6.74
N ALA A 40 -1.19 7.04 8.04
CA ALA A 40 -1.58 8.36 8.53
C ALA A 40 -0.41 9.37 8.58
N ALA A 41 0.84 8.94 8.43
CA ALA A 41 2.01 9.80 8.62
C ALA A 41 2.05 11.03 7.69
N PRO A 42 1.73 10.94 6.37
CA PRO A 42 1.74 12.11 5.49
C PRO A 42 0.75 13.19 5.94
N SER A 43 -0.48 12.80 6.32
CA SER A 43 -1.51 13.75 6.77
C SER A 43 -1.15 14.36 8.12
N ARG A 44 -0.60 13.57 9.05
CA ARG A 44 -0.08 14.08 10.33
C ARG A 44 1.03 15.11 10.12
N MET A 45 1.98 14.83 9.23
CA MET A 45 3.08 15.75 8.90
C MET A 45 2.55 17.05 8.28
N ALA A 46 1.53 16.97 7.42
CA ALA A 46 0.88 18.13 6.84
C ALA A 46 0.18 18.99 7.91
N VAL A 47 -0.53 18.38 8.86
CA VAL A 47 -1.17 19.11 9.98
C VAL A 47 -0.13 19.81 10.85
N ILE A 48 0.95 19.12 11.22
CA ILE A 48 2.04 19.71 12.02
C ILE A 48 2.62 20.93 11.31
N ARG A 49 2.98 20.81 10.02
CA ARG A 49 3.53 21.96 9.28
C ARG A 49 2.51 23.07 9.05
N GLY A 50 1.25 22.71 8.75
CA GLY A 50 0.17 23.66 8.58
C GLY A 50 -0.08 24.49 9.83
N THR A 51 -0.10 23.86 11.01
CA THR A 51 -0.28 24.59 12.29
C THR A 51 0.87 25.55 12.56
N VAL A 52 2.13 25.11 12.39
CA VAL A 52 3.31 25.97 12.58
C VAL A 52 3.25 27.18 11.66
N TRP A 53 2.99 26.98 10.38
CA TRP A 53 2.92 28.08 9.42
C TRP A 53 1.71 29.01 9.67
N LEU A 54 0.54 28.48 10.01
CA LEU A 54 -0.62 29.30 10.36
C LEU A 54 -0.35 30.17 11.60
N THR A 55 0.32 29.62 12.61
CA THR A 55 0.71 30.42 13.79
C THR A 55 1.71 31.51 13.44
N ALA A 56 2.70 31.23 12.60
CA ALA A 56 3.66 32.22 12.14
C ALA A 56 2.98 33.35 11.33
N THR A 57 2.06 33.00 10.42
CA THR A 57 1.27 33.96 9.65
C THR A 57 0.43 34.84 10.58
N LEU A 58 -0.28 34.26 11.54
CA LEU A 58 -1.10 35.00 12.50
C LEU A 58 -0.27 35.97 13.33
N VAL A 59 0.85 35.50 13.89
CA VAL A 59 1.77 36.34 14.68
C VAL A 59 2.27 37.51 13.83
N MET A 60 2.66 37.25 12.58
CA MET A 60 3.19 38.28 11.71
C MET A 60 2.14 39.34 11.34
N VAL A 61 0.88 38.94 11.12
CA VAL A 61 -0.24 39.88 10.90
C VAL A 61 -0.50 40.73 12.15
N VAL A 62 -0.52 40.11 13.33
CA VAL A 62 -0.76 40.80 14.61
C VAL A 62 0.33 41.84 14.92
N ILE A 63 1.60 41.49 14.71
CA ILE A 63 2.73 42.42 14.91
C ILE A 63 2.58 43.67 14.02
N ASN A 64 2.09 43.48 12.79
CA ASN A 64 1.97 44.55 11.81
C ASN A 64 0.58 45.21 11.78
N VAL A 65 -0.29 44.96 12.77
CA VAL A 65 -1.69 45.44 12.75
C VAL A 65 -1.82 46.97 12.67
N LYS A 66 -0.81 47.69 13.17
CA LYS A 66 -0.75 49.17 13.12
C LYS A 66 -0.42 49.71 11.72
N THR A 67 0.07 48.87 10.82
CA THR A 67 0.41 49.19 9.43
C THR A 67 -0.33 48.23 8.48
N PRO A 68 -1.64 48.46 8.24
CA PRO A 68 -2.49 47.54 7.48
C PRO A 68 -1.95 47.06 6.12
N PRO A 69 -1.31 47.90 5.27
CA PRO A 69 -0.78 47.45 3.98
C PRO A 69 0.39 46.47 4.12
N LEU A 70 1.20 46.61 5.17
CA LEU A 70 2.31 45.72 5.44
C LEU A 70 1.80 44.40 6.04
N ALA A 71 0.82 44.47 6.95
CA ALA A 71 0.19 43.28 7.50
C ALA A 71 -0.47 42.41 6.43
N THR A 72 -1.19 43.01 5.47
CA THR A 72 -1.86 42.25 4.40
C THR A 72 -0.86 41.60 3.46
N THR A 73 0.16 42.33 2.99
CA THR A 73 1.18 41.81 2.07
C THR A 73 2.03 40.72 2.69
N VAL A 74 2.50 40.90 3.93
CA VAL A 74 3.30 39.90 4.63
C VAL A 74 2.45 38.70 5.03
N GLY A 75 1.23 38.92 5.53
CA GLY A 75 0.31 37.84 5.89
C GLY A 75 -0.08 36.97 4.71
N ALA A 76 -0.44 37.60 3.59
CA ALA A 76 -0.84 36.88 2.39
C ALA A 76 0.34 36.15 1.72
N SER A 77 1.55 36.72 1.72
CA SER A 77 2.75 36.04 1.20
C SER A 77 3.16 34.83 2.06
N LEU A 78 3.12 34.96 3.39
CA LEU A 78 3.34 33.82 4.30
C LEU A 78 2.29 32.73 4.10
N PHE A 79 1.03 33.08 3.86
CA PHE A 79 -0.04 32.10 3.63
C PHE A 79 0.16 31.29 2.35
N VAL A 80 0.59 31.93 1.26
CA VAL A 80 0.94 31.23 0.01
C VAL A 80 2.12 30.28 0.26
N ALA A 81 3.19 30.78 0.90
CA ALA A 81 4.36 29.97 1.23
C ALA A 81 4.01 28.78 2.15
N ALA A 82 3.12 28.99 3.12
CA ALA A 82 2.60 27.96 4.02
C ALA A 82 1.89 26.84 3.25
N THR A 83 1.03 27.21 2.30
CA THR A 83 0.26 26.26 1.49
C THR A 83 1.18 25.39 0.64
N VAL A 84 2.12 26.03 -0.08
CA VAL A 84 3.10 25.33 -0.92
C VAL A 84 4.00 24.42 -0.07
N THR A 85 4.50 24.92 1.06
CA THR A 85 5.39 24.15 1.93
C THR A 85 4.66 22.95 2.53
N THR A 86 3.42 23.12 2.99
CA THR A 86 2.63 22.04 3.59
C THR A 86 2.32 20.95 2.57
N ALA A 87 1.88 21.32 1.37
CA ALA A 87 1.60 20.38 0.30
C ALA A 87 2.86 19.63 -0.17
N MET A 88 3.97 20.35 -0.38
CA MET A 88 5.25 19.75 -0.75
C MET A 88 5.72 18.74 0.30
N SER A 89 5.52 19.04 1.58
CA SER A 89 5.90 18.16 2.69
C SER A 89 5.06 16.90 2.75
N TYR A 90 3.75 17.03 2.51
CA TYR A 90 2.85 15.90 2.38
C TYR A 90 3.33 14.97 1.25
N TRP A 91 3.62 15.51 0.06
CA TRP A 91 4.08 14.71 -1.08
C TRP A 91 5.46 14.09 -0.89
N MET A 92 6.41 14.83 -0.30
CA MET A 92 7.72 14.25 0.02
C MET A 92 7.60 13.11 1.03
N CYS A 93 6.72 13.24 2.02
CA CYS A 93 6.44 12.19 2.99
C CYS A 93 5.78 10.97 2.33
N GLU A 94 4.77 11.18 1.48
CA GLU A 94 4.11 10.13 0.70
C GLU A 94 5.11 9.39 -0.22
N ARG A 95 6.00 10.12 -0.90
CA ARG A 95 7.04 9.54 -1.75
C ARG A 95 8.08 8.76 -0.94
N ALA A 96 8.50 9.27 0.21
CA ALA A 96 9.49 8.62 1.06
C ALA A 96 8.96 7.34 1.73
N LEU A 97 7.68 7.34 2.12
CA LEU A 97 7.04 6.18 2.76
C LEU A 97 6.51 5.15 1.77
N ARG A 98 6.49 5.47 0.46
CA ARG A 98 5.98 4.58 -0.59
C ARG A 98 6.52 3.14 -0.50
N PRO A 99 7.84 2.88 -0.32
CA PRO A 99 8.34 1.50 -0.24
C PRO A 99 7.71 0.71 0.91
N SER A 100 7.58 1.33 2.08
CA SER A 100 6.97 0.71 3.27
C SER A 100 5.47 0.50 3.10
N VAL A 101 4.76 1.48 2.49
CA VAL A 101 3.33 1.37 2.19
C VAL A 101 3.05 0.25 1.20
N VAL A 102 3.87 0.13 0.14
CA VAL A 102 3.75 -0.94 -0.85
C VAL A 102 3.91 -2.31 -0.20
N GLU A 103 4.91 -2.48 0.67
CA GLU A 103 5.11 -3.75 1.36
C GLU A 103 3.88 -4.13 2.22
N LEU A 104 3.35 -3.17 2.99
CA LEU A 104 2.20 -3.38 3.86
C LEU A 104 0.92 -3.70 3.07
N LEU A 105 0.66 -2.96 1.99
CA LEU A 105 -0.55 -3.11 1.19
C LEU A 105 -0.49 -4.30 0.24
N THR A 106 0.69 -4.75 -0.15
CA THR A 106 0.84 -6.00 -0.90
C THR A 106 0.55 -7.21 0.00
N LYS A 107 0.96 -7.16 1.27
CA LYS A 107 0.61 -8.18 2.27
C LYS A 107 -0.87 -8.15 2.66
N ASN A 108 -1.43 -6.95 2.84
CA ASN A 108 -2.81 -6.73 3.27
C ASN A 108 -3.53 -5.79 2.29
N PRO A 109 -4.10 -6.32 1.18
CA PRO A 109 -4.70 -5.49 0.15
C PRO A 109 -5.92 -4.71 0.66
N PRO A 110 -6.10 -3.46 0.21
CA PRO A 110 -7.25 -2.65 0.61
C PRO A 110 -8.55 -3.24 0.06
N THR A 111 -9.59 -3.28 0.89
CA THR A 111 -10.95 -3.71 0.50
C THR A 111 -11.91 -2.55 0.30
N THR A 112 -11.58 -1.37 0.83
CA THR A 112 -12.37 -0.15 0.74
C THR A 112 -11.44 1.04 0.51
N PRO A 113 -11.85 2.05 -0.27
CA PRO A 113 -10.99 3.18 -0.57
C PRO A 113 -10.73 3.98 0.71
N ARG A 114 -9.45 4.20 1.02
CA ARG A 114 -8.97 5.02 2.14
C ARG A 114 -7.89 5.98 1.65
N GLY A 115 -8.02 7.24 2.05
CA GLY A 115 -7.10 8.31 1.63
C GLY A 115 -7.71 9.22 0.56
N ALA A 116 -6.88 10.13 0.03
CA ALA A 116 -7.34 11.09 -0.97
C ALA A 116 -7.56 10.40 -2.33
N GLY A 117 -8.81 10.38 -2.81
CA GLY A 117 -9.14 9.91 -4.15
C GLY A 117 -8.44 10.73 -5.25
N LEU A 118 -8.45 10.22 -6.48
CA LEU A 118 -7.74 10.84 -7.60
C LEU A 118 -8.22 12.28 -7.84
N ARG A 119 -9.53 12.50 -7.75
CA ARG A 119 -10.16 13.83 -7.90
C ARG A 119 -9.68 14.80 -6.84
N LEU A 120 -9.66 14.39 -5.57
CA LEU A 120 -9.23 15.24 -4.46
C LEU A 120 -7.74 15.60 -4.60
N ARG A 121 -6.91 14.64 -5.01
CA ARG A 121 -5.49 14.89 -5.31
C ARG A 121 -5.33 15.90 -6.45
N ALA A 122 -6.00 15.70 -7.58
CA ALA A 122 -5.94 16.61 -8.73
C ALA A 122 -6.41 18.03 -8.38
N VAL A 123 -7.53 18.16 -7.67
CA VAL A 123 -8.04 19.47 -7.22
C VAL A 123 -7.08 20.11 -6.22
N SER A 124 -6.56 19.36 -5.24
CA SER A 124 -5.58 19.87 -4.28
C SER A 124 -4.29 20.34 -4.95
N ALA A 125 -3.79 19.60 -5.93
CA ALA A 125 -2.65 19.97 -6.74
C ALA A 125 -2.91 21.27 -7.52
N TRP A 126 -4.07 21.39 -8.18
CA TRP A 126 -4.43 22.62 -8.88
C TRP A 126 -4.54 23.83 -7.95
N VAL A 127 -5.23 23.67 -6.81
CA VAL A 127 -5.42 24.72 -5.80
C VAL A 127 -4.06 25.19 -5.27
N VAL A 128 -3.18 24.28 -4.89
CA VAL A 128 -1.86 24.59 -4.34
C VAL A 128 -0.94 25.20 -5.40
N GLY A 129 -0.87 24.59 -6.58
CA GLY A 129 0.10 24.96 -7.61
C GLY A 129 -0.28 26.19 -8.41
N THR A 130 -1.58 26.47 -8.56
CA THR A 130 -2.04 27.56 -9.43
C THR A 130 -3.12 28.43 -8.80
N GLY A 131 -4.11 27.85 -8.13
CA GLY A 131 -5.24 28.61 -7.57
C GLY A 131 -4.78 29.64 -6.54
N VAL A 132 -4.12 29.19 -5.47
CA VAL A 132 -3.67 30.03 -4.37
C VAL A 132 -2.65 31.09 -4.82
N PRO A 133 -1.59 30.76 -5.59
CA PRO A 133 -0.65 31.78 -6.07
C PRO A 133 -1.30 32.82 -7.00
N ARG A 134 -2.21 32.42 -7.89
CA ARG A 134 -2.91 33.38 -8.77
C ARG A 134 -3.88 34.27 -8.01
N LEU A 135 -4.64 33.70 -7.07
CA LEU A 135 -5.53 34.50 -6.21
C LEU A 135 -4.75 35.54 -5.41
N PHE A 136 -3.56 35.19 -4.92
CA PHE A 136 -2.67 36.14 -4.26
C PHE A 136 -2.23 37.27 -5.21
N LEU A 137 -1.78 36.95 -6.43
CA LEU A 137 -1.41 37.96 -7.41
C LEU A 137 -2.59 38.86 -7.79
N MET A 138 -3.81 38.31 -7.90
CA MET A 138 -5.03 39.08 -8.12
C MET A 138 -5.33 40.02 -6.96
N LEU A 139 -5.12 39.60 -5.73
CA LEU A 139 -5.32 40.44 -4.55
C LEU A 139 -4.29 41.58 -4.48
N VAL A 140 -3.03 41.30 -4.82
CA VAL A 140 -1.98 42.33 -4.97
C VAL A 140 -2.35 43.32 -6.07
N ALA A 141 -2.77 42.84 -7.24
CA ALA A 141 -3.21 43.70 -8.35
C ALA A 141 -4.42 44.56 -7.98
N ALA A 142 -5.41 43.99 -7.27
CA ALA A 142 -6.57 44.73 -6.77
C ALA A 142 -6.17 45.79 -5.74
N SER A 143 -5.20 45.50 -4.85
CA SER A 143 -4.71 46.48 -3.88
C SER A 143 -4.05 47.69 -4.56
N ALA A 144 -3.42 47.49 -5.72
CA ALA A 144 -2.79 48.56 -6.50
C ALA A 144 -3.80 49.52 -7.15
N LEU A 145 -5.10 49.21 -7.14
CA LEU A 145 -6.16 50.14 -7.59
C LEU A 145 -6.55 51.15 -6.51
N VAL A 146 -6.19 50.90 -5.25
CA VAL A 146 -6.58 51.72 -4.09
C VAL A 146 -5.36 52.36 -3.43
N VAL A 147 -4.19 51.74 -3.54
CA VAL A 147 -2.94 52.19 -2.91
C VAL A 147 -1.91 52.54 -3.98
N ASP A 148 -1.33 53.74 -3.89
CA ASP A 148 -0.23 54.16 -4.74
C ASP A 148 1.08 53.46 -4.35
N TYR A 149 1.42 52.39 -5.08
CA TYR A 149 2.72 51.74 -4.97
C TYR A 149 3.73 52.38 -5.91
N LEU A 150 5.01 52.46 -5.49
CA LEU A 150 6.09 52.70 -6.46
C LEU A 150 6.07 51.59 -7.52
N ARG A 151 6.07 51.98 -8.80
CA ARG A 151 6.03 51.07 -9.95
C ARG A 151 7.08 49.96 -9.84
N ASP A 152 8.29 50.31 -9.41
CA ASP A 152 9.39 49.35 -9.25
C ASP A 152 9.12 48.32 -8.15
N ARG A 153 8.52 48.71 -7.01
CA ARG A 153 8.19 47.77 -5.93
C ARG A 153 7.12 46.79 -6.36
N LEU A 154 6.07 47.29 -7.02
CA LEU A 154 5.00 46.44 -7.54
C LEU A 154 5.54 45.44 -8.57
N ALA A 155 6.42 45.89 -9.48
CA ALA A 155 7.06 45.03 -10.46
C ALA A 155 7.87 43.91 -9.81
N TRP A 156 8.71 44.21 -8.81
CA TRP A 156 9.49 43.20 -8.09
C TRP A 156 8.60 42.19 -7.35
N VAL A 157 7.55 42.66 -6.67
CA VAL A 157 6.58 41.77 -6.00
C VAL A 157 5.95 40.82 -7.02
N VAL A 158 5.40 41.34 -8.11
CA VAL A 158 4.75 40.52 -9.14
C VAL A 158 5.75 39.55 -9.78
N LEU A 159 6.98 39.97 -10.07
CA LEU A 159 8.00 39.12 -10.68
C LEU A 159 8.44 37.98 -9.76
N THR A 160 8.72 38.27 -8.49
CA THR A 160 9.16 37.26 -7.51
C THR A 160 8.06 36.24 -7.23
N PHE A 161 6.83 36.71 -6.95
CA PHE A 161 5.70 35.80 -6.67
C PHE A 161 5.21 35.08 -7.93
N GLY A 162 5.23 35.73 -9.09
CA GLY A 162 4.92 35.11 -10.37
C GLY A 162 5.89 33.97 -10.71
N THR A 163 7.20 34.21 -10.53
CA THR A 163 8.22 33.16 -10.74
C THR A 163 8.04 32.01 -9.74
N GLY A 164 7.79 32.31 -8.47
CA GLY A 164 7.49 31.29 -7.45
C GLY A 164 6.22 30.49 -7.76
N ALA A 165 5.17 31.14 -8.30
CA ALA A 165 3.93 30.49 -8.74
C ALA A 165 4.18 29.53 -9.91
N ILE A 166 4.99 29.93 -10.89
CA ILE A 166 5.34 29.07 -12.04
C ILE A 166 6.15 27.86 -11.57
N ALA A 167 7.19 28.09 -10.75
CA ALA A 167 8.05 27.01 -10.25
C ALA A 167 7.26 26.01 -9.39
N SER A 168 6.42 26.51 -8.47
CA SER A 168 5.56 25.65 -7.65
C SER A 168 4.52 24.90 -8.49
N GLY A 169 3.84 25.57 -9.43
CA GLY A 169 2.91 24.93 -10.36
C GLY A 169 3.54 23.81 -11.18
N LEU A 170 4.76 24.02 -11.72
CA LEU A 170 5.49 22.98 -12.44
C LEU A 170 5.85 21.79 -11.55
N THR A 171 6.32 22.05 -10.33
CA THR A 171 6.66 21.00 -9.36
C THR A 171 5.43 20.17 -9.03
N VAL A 172 4.31 20.82 -8.69
CA VAL A 172 3.04 20.19 -8.38
C VAL A 172 2.53 19.33 -9.54
N ALA A 173 2.63 19.83 -10.77
CA ALA A 173 2.23 19.11 -11.97
C ALA A 173 3.09 17.86 -12.20
N ALA A 174 4.42 17.99 -12.09
CA ALA A 174 5.35 16.86 -12.24
C ALA A 174 5.11 15.77 -11.19
N PHE A 175 4.86 16.17 -9.93
CA PHE A 175 4.53 15.23 -8.86
C PHE A 175 3.18 14.53 -9.11
N THR A 176 2.14 15.29 -9.49
CA THR A 176 0.81 14.73 -9.76
C THR A 176 0.84 13.73 -10.91
N ALA A 177 1.64 14.04 -11.95
CA ALA A 177 1.89 13.13 -13.06
C ALA A 177 2.52 11.82 -12.55
N ALA A 178 3.62 11.88 -11.80
CA ALA A 178 4.27 10.67 -11.27
C ALA A 178 3.34 9.86 -10.33
N THR A 179 2.59 10.52 -9.45
CA THR A 179 1.72 9.79 -8.50
C THR A 179 0.49 9.16 -9.15
N THR A 180 0.09 9.61 -10.33
CA THR A 180 -1.13 9.15 -11.02
C THR A 180 -0.81 8.26 -12.22
N ALA A 181 0.16 8.65 -13.05
CA ALA A 181 0.52 7.95 -14.27
C ALA A 181 1.28 6.66 -13.96
N ASP A 182 2.24 6.67 -13.02
CA ASP A 182 3.05 5.48 -12.72
C ASP A 182 2.19 4.26 -12.32
N PRO A 183 1.19 4.36 -11.41
CA PRO A 183 0.29 3.25 -11.10
C PRO A 183 -0.52 2.74 -12.31
N ILE A 184 -0.96 3.66 -13.17
CA ILE A 184 -1.74 3.32 -14.36
C ILE A 184 -0.87 2.57 -15.36
N ASP A 185 0.38 3.02 -15.56
CA ASP A 185 1.33 2.36 -16.45
C ASP A 185 1.70 0.96 -15.95
N GLU A 186 1.84 0.76 -14.64
CA GLU A 186 2.06 -0.57 -14.05
C GLU A 186 0.88 -1.52 -14.32
N VAL A 187 -0.36 -1.08 -14.11
CA VAL A 187 -1.55 -1.89 -14.44
C VAL A 187 -1.61 -2.14 -15.95
N ARG A 188 -1.33 -1.14 -16.79
CA ARG A 188 -1.30 -1.29 -18.25
C ARG A 188 -0.29 -2.34 -18.69
N ARG A 189 0.92 -2.32 -18.14
CA ARG A 189 1.95 -3.33 -18.40
C ARG A 189 1.49 -4.71 -17.92
N GLY A 190 0.88 -4.79 -16.74
CA GLY A 190 0.28 -6.03 -16.23
C GLY A 190 -0.76 -6.61 -17.19
N MET A 191 -1.68 -5.78 -17.69
CA MET A 191 -2.70 -6.20 -18.66
C MET A 191 -2.08 -6.75 -19.94
N GLN A 192 -0.99 -6.15 -20.44
CA GLN A 192 -0.27 -6.66 -21.62
C GLN A 192 0.37 -8.05 -21.39
N HIS A 193 0.72 -8.41 -20.16
CA HIS A 193 1.21 -9.77 -19.85
C HIS A 193 0.05 -10.76 -19.88
N VAL A 194 -1.06 -10.41 -19.22
CA VAL A 194 -2.29 -11.20 -19.21
C VAL A 194 -2.82 -11.46 -20.64
N GLU A 195 -2.78 -10.45 -21.51
CA GLU A 195 -3.18 -10.56 -22.92
C GLU A 195 -2.35 -11.61 -23.69
N ARG A 196 -1.07 -11.77 -23.33
CA ARG A 196 -0.18 -12.77 -23.94
C ARG A 196 -0.32 -14.16 -23.32
N GLY A 197 -1.29 -14.36 -22.42
CA GLY A 197 -1.48 -15.61 -21.67
C GLY A 197 -0.52 -15.78 -20.48
N ASP A 198 0.28 -14.76 -20.15
CA ASP A 198 1.11 -14.77 -18.96
C ASP A 198 0.31 -14.26 -17.75
N TYR A 199 -0.26 -15.22 -17.01
CA TYR A 199 -1.02 -14.95 -15.79
C TYR A 199 -0.15 -14.93 -14.53
N ASP A 200 1.18 -15.15 -14.63
CA ASP A 200 2.08 -15.08 -13.48
C ASP A 200 2.57 -13.64 -13.19
N VAL A 201 1.68 -12.67 -13.38
CA VAL A 201 1.96 -11.24 -13.18
C VAL A 201 1.27 -10.72 -11.92
N SER A 202 1.94 -9.81 -11.22
CA SER A 202 1.36 -9.02 -10.13
C SER A 202 1.89 -7.59 -10.18
N VAL A 203 1.07 -6.62 -9.79
CA VAL A 203 1.43 -5.20 -9.73
C VAL A 203 1.53 -4.73 -8.27
N PRO A 204 2.49 -3.87 -7.93
CA PRO A 204 2.62 -3.34 -6.58
C PRO A 204 1.44 -2.40 -6.24
N VAL A 205 0.88 -2.54 -5.04
CA VAL A 205 -0.22 -1.68 -4.57
C VAL A 205 0.37 -0.44 -3.88
N PHE A 206 0.27 0.72 -4.51
CA PHE A 206 0.99 1.93 -4.04
C PHE A 206 0.31 2.67 -2.90
N ASP A 207 -1.01 2.63 -2.83
CA ASP A 207 -1.79 3.31 -1.79
C ASP A 207 -3.10 2.60 -1.51
N ALA A 208 -3.87 3.07 -0.52
CA ALA A 208 -5.19 2.52 -0.21
C ALA A 208 -6.32 3.26 -0.94
N SER A 209 -6.01 4.11 -1.93
CA SER A 209 -6.98 4.95 -2.64
C SER A 209 -7.73 4.17 -3.73
N GLU A 210 -8.50 4.88 -4.55
CA GLU A 210 -9.15 4.34 -5.75
C GLU A 210 -8.16 3.65 -6.71
N LEU A 211 -6.97 4.22 -6.89
CA LEU A 211 -5.93 3.62 -7.74
C LEU A 211 -5.34 2.35 -7.11
N GLY A 212 -5.10 2.36 -5.80
CA GLY A 212 -4.67 1.17 -5.08
C GLY A 212 -5.68 0.02 -5.13
N LEU A 213 -6.97 0.33 -5.05
CA LEU A 213 -8.03 -0.66 -5.25
C LEU A 213 -8.03 -1.24 -6.66
N LEU A 214 -7.80 -0.40 -7.68
CA LEU A 214 -7.66 -0.87 -9.06
C LEU A 214 -6.48 -1.84 -9.19
N GLN A 215 -5.34 -1.53 -8.57
CA GLN A 215 -4.16 -2.40 -8.55
C GLN A 215 -4.41 -3.73 -7.83
N ALA A 216 -5.05 -3.69 -6.64
CA ALA A 216 -5.43 -4.88 -5.90
C ALA A 216 -6.47 -5.73 -6.65
N GLY A 217 -7.43 -5.08 -7.31
CA GLY A 217 -8.43 -5.72 -8.17
C GLY A 217 -7.80 -6.42 -9.37
N PHE A 218 -6.82 -5.78 -10.03
CA PHE A 218 -6.03 -6.41 -11.09
C PHE A 218 -5.32 -7.67 -10.60
N ASN A 219 -4.65 -7.61 -9.44
CA ASN A 219 -3.97 -8.78 -8.86
C ASN A 219 -4.94 -9.93 -8.58
N THR A 220 -6.12 -9.62 -8.04
CA THR A 220 -7.16 -10.62 -7.76
C THR A 220 -7.64 -11.30 -9.05
N MET A 221 -7.86 -10.52 -10.12
CA MET A 221 -8.21 -11.03 -11.44
C MET A 221 -7.09 -11.91 -12.03
N ALA A 222 -5.83 -11.47 -11.98
CA ALA A 222 -4.69 -12.23 -12.50
C ALA A 222 -4.53 -13.59 -11.80
N VAL A 223 -4.68 -13.62 -10.47
CA VAL A 223 -4.71 -14.87 -9.69
C VAL A 223 -5.87 -15.77 -10.14
N GLY A 224 -7.06 -15.21 -10.35
CA GLY A 224 -8.22 -15.97 -10.84
C GLY A 224 -8.01 -16.56 -12.23
N LEU A 225 -7.36 -15.84 -13.15
CA LEU A 225 -7.02 -16.33 -14.48
C LEU A 225 -5.97 -17.45 -14.43
N ARG A 226 -4.93 -17.28 -13.60
CA ARG A 226 -3.90 -18.29 -13.38
C ARG A 226 -4.49 -19.60 -12.86
N GLU A 227 -5.41 -19.52 -11.89
CA GLU A 227 -6.06 -20.70 -11.34
C GLU A 227 -6.95 -21.40 -12.38
N ARG A 228 -7.69 -20.64 -13.20
CA ARG A 228 -8.47 -21.20 -14.30
C ARG A 228 -7.60 -21.91 -15.34
N GLU A 229 -6.47 -21.30 -15.71
CA GLU A 229 -5.52 -21.90 -16.66
C GLU A 229 -4.90 -23.18 -16.09
N ARG A 230 -4.52 -23.16 -14.81
CA ARG A 230 -4.01 -24.34 -14.12
C ARG A 230 -5.03 -25.47 -14.08
N LEU A 231 -6.30 -25.17 -13.80
CA LEU A 231 -7.37 -26.17 -13.84
C LEU A 231 -7.54 -26.72 -15.26
N ARG A 232 -7.54 -25.86 -16.29
CA ARG A 232 -7.65 -26.28 -17.69
C ARG A 232 -6.51 -27.22 -18.10
N ASP A 233 -5.27 -26.92 -17.73
CA ASP A 233 -4.11 -27.77 -17.98
C ASP A 233 -4.21 -29.11 -17.24
N LEU A 234 -4.65 -29.11 -15.97
CA LEU A 234 -4.86 -30.35 -15.20
C LEU A 234 -5.96 -31.23 -15.81
N PHE A 235 -7.08 -30.64 -16.25
CA PHE A 235 -8.13 -31.39 -16.93
C PHE A 235 -7.65 -31.92 -18.28
N GLY A 236 -6.89 -31.15 -19.06
CA GLY A 236 -6.33 -31.60 -20.35
C GLY A 236 -5.31 -32.74 -20.21
N ARG A 237 -4.62 -32.86 -19.08
CA ARG A 237 -3.69 -33.96 -18.78
C ARG A 237 -4.40 -35.23 -18.29
N ASN A 238 -5.49 -35.09 -17.55
CA ASN A 238 -6.14 -36.20 -16.84
C ASN A 238 -7.38 -36.74 -17.55
N VAL A 239 -8.08 -35.90 -18.31
CA VAL A 239 -9.17 -36.28 -19.20
C VAL A 239 -8.56 -36.19 -20.59
N GLY A 240 -8.31 -37.34 -21.24
CA GLY A 240 -7.53 -37.39 -22.49
C GLY A 240 -7.93 -36.28 -23.47
N ARG A 241 -6.94 -35.70 -24.18
CA ARG A 241 -7.09 -34.51 -25.07
C ARG A 241 -8.34 -34.54 -25.96
N ASP A 242 -8.80 -35.72 -26.34
CA ASP A 242 -9.97 -35.91 -27.21
C ASP A 242 -11.31 -35.60 -26.51
N VAL A 243 -11.45 -35.87 -25.21
CA VAL A 243 -12.69 -35.57 -24.44
C VAL A 243 -12.81 -34.06 -24.17
N ALA A 244 -11.67 -33.40 -23.88
CA ALA A 244 -11.63 -31.95 -23.69
C ALA A 244 -11.94 -31.20 -24.99
N ARG A 245 -11.39 -31.68 -26.13
CA ARG A 245 -11.70 -31.13 -27.46
C ARG A 245 -13.18 -31.32 -27.83
N LEU A 246 -13.72 -32.53 -27.61
CA LEU A 246 -15.14 -32.81 -27.85
C LEU A 246 -16.07 -31.96 -26.98
N ALA A 247 -15.71 -31.68 -25.72
CA ALA A 247 -16.50 -30.83 -24.83
C ALA A 247 -16.44 -29.33 -25.22
N GLU A 248 -15.29 -28.84 -25.69
CA GLU A 248 -15.13 -27.46 -26.19
C GLU A 248 -15.85 -27.24 -27.52
N GLU A 249 -15.77 -28.20 -28.46
CA GLU A 249 -16.49 -28.15 -29.74
C GLU A 249 -18.01 -28.26 -29.57
N SER A 250 -18.46 -29.12 -28.64
CA SER A 250 -19.89 -29.33 -28.36
C SER A 250 -20.51 -28.21 -27.51
N GLY A 251 -19.72 -27.56 -26.63
CA GLY A 251 -20.19 -26.43 -25.82
C GLY A 251 -20.22 -25.08 -26.55
N SER A 252 -19.61 -24.99 -27.73
CA SER A 252 -19.57 -23.77 -28.56
C SER A 252 -20.72 -23.68 -29.58
N MET A 253 -21.47 -24.77 -29.76
CA MET A 253 -22.61 -24.87 -30.68
C MET A 253 -23.91 -24.92 -29.89
N ASP A 254 -24.43 -23.73 -29.55
CA ASP A 254 -25.75 -23.49 -28.94
C ASP A 254 -25.99 -24.07 -27.54
N GLY A 255 -26.80 -23.37 -26.75
CA GLY A 255 -27.20 -23.72 -25.38
C GLY A 255 -28.07 -24.98 -25.26
N ALA A 256 -27.84 -25.99 -26.10
CA ALA A 256 -28.37 -27.33 -25.93
C ALA A 256 -27.65 -27.97 -24.73
N GLN A 257 -28.45 -28.38 -23.75
CA GLN A 257 -28.00 -29.18 -22.62
C GLN A 257 -27.14 -30.33 -23.16
N THR A 258 -25.87 -30.36 -22.75
CA THR A 258 -24.96 -31.45 -23.06
C THR A 258 -25.58 -32.74 -22.51
N GLU A 259 -26.27 -33.50 -23.35
CA GLU A 259 -26.62 -34.86 -23.03
C GLU A 259 -25.29 -35.60 -22.88
N MET A 260 -24.89 -35.84 -21.63
CA MET A 260 -23.80 -36.72 -21.27
C MET A 260 -24.20 -38.17 -21.60
N GLY A 261 -24.39 -38.46 -22.89
CA GLY A 261 -24.53 -39.80 -23.42
C GLY A 261 -23.15 -40.43 -23.53
N GLY A 262 -22.90 -41.50 -22.79
CA GLY A 262 -21.69 -42.29 -22.97
C GLY A 262 -21.66 -42.91 -24.36
N ALA A 263 -20.57 -42.71 -25.10
CA ALA A 263 -20.35 -43.41 -26.36
C ALA A 263 -19.70 -44.77 -26.08
N ASN A 264 -20.25 -45.84 -26.65
CA ASN A 264 -19.55 -47.13 -26.68
C ASN A 264 -18.37 -47.02 -27.65
N CYS A 265 -17.17 -46.93 -27.11
CA CYS A 265 -15.92 -46.94 -27.87
C CYS A 265 -15.13 -48.22 -27.59
N GLU A 266 -14.46 -48.73 -28.62
CA GLU A 266 -13.52 -49.84 -28.46
C GLU A 266 -12.21 -49.29 -27.89
N VAL A 267 -11.91 -49.64 -26.64
CA VAL A 267 -10.76 -49.09 -25.90
C VAL A 267 -9.86 -50.22 -25.42
N ALA A 268 -8.55 -50.06 -25.61
CA ALA A 268 -7.55 -50.92 -25.00
C ALA A 268 -7.21 -50.38 -23.61
N VAL A 269 -7.56 -51.11 -22.56
CA VAL A 269 -7.26 -50.76 -21.17
C VAL A 269 -6.03 -51.54 -20.69
N LEU A 270 -4.99 -50.84 -20.25
CA LEU A 270 -3.80 -51.45 -19.65
C LEU A 270 -3.90 -51.38 -18.12
N PHE A 271 -4.03 -52.54 -17.48
CA PHE A 271 -3.87 -52.67 -16.03
C PHE A 271 -2.42 -53.01 -15.69
N VAL A 272 -1.75 -52.13 -14.96
CA VAL A 272 -0.43 -52.40 -14.36
C VAL A 272 -0.64 -52.50 -12.86
N ASP A 273 -0.52 -53.72 -12.32
CA ASP A 273 -0.46 -53.95 -10.88
C ASP A 273 0.96 -54.37 -10.50
N VAL A 274 1.40 -53.95 -9.31
CA VAL A 274 2.69 -54.35 -8.77
C VAL A 274 2.50 -55.70 -8.08
N VAL A 275 3.22 -56.72 -8.57
CA VAL A 275 3.17 -58.07 -7.99
C VAL A 275 3.52 -58.02 -6.50
N GLY A 276 2.63 -58.56 -5.67
CA GLY A 276 2.81 -58.57 -4.21
C GLY A 276 2.45 -57.26 -3.51
N SER A 277 1.76 -56.33 -4.18
CA SER A 277 1.30 -55.05 -3.61
C SER A 277 0.50 -55.22 -2.29
N THR A 278 -0.35 -56.24 -2.21
CA THR A 278 -1.10 -56.60 -0.99
C THR A 278 -0.21 -57.09 0.15
N ALA A 279 0.80 -57.91 -0.16
CA ALA A 279 1.78 -58.36 0.83
C ALA A 279 2.65 -57.19 1.31
N LEU A 280 3.07 -56.31 0.40
CA LEU A 280 3.85 -55.11 0.70
C LEU A 280 3.07 -54.13 1.59
N ALA A 281 1.79 -53.88 1.27
CA ALA A 281 0.90 -53.04 2.06
C ALA A 281 0.63 -53.64 3.45
N ALA A 282 0.41 -54.96 3.53
CA ALA A 282 0.22 -55.65 4.79
C ALA A 282 1.49 -55.66 5.65
N PHE A 283 2.68 -55.79 5.04
CA PHE A 283 3.97 -55.71 5.73
C PHE A 283 4.22 -54.29 6.25
N ALA A 284 4.06 -53.27 5.40
CA ALA A 284 4.22 -51.87 5.79
C ALA A 284 3.25 -51.48 6.93
N ALA A 285 2.01 -51.98 6.91
CA ALA A 285 1.03 -51.76 7.97
C ALA A 285 1.43 -52.42 9.30
N ARG A 286 2.02 -53.63 9.27
CA ARG A 286 2.55 -54.30 10.47
C ARG A 286 3.76 -53.56 11.03
N THR A 287 4.71 -53.19 10.18
CA THR A 287 5.92 -52.44 10.59
C THR A 287 5.59 -51.09 11.22
N ARG A 288 4.58 -50.37 10.69
CA ARG A 288 4.10 -49.10 11.28
C ARG A 288 3.44 -49.31 12.65
N ARG A 289 2.67 -50.40 12.84
CA ARG A 289 2.11 -50.73 14.16
C ARG A 289 3.17 -51.13 15.16
N ASP A 290 4.20 -51.87 14.74
CA ASP A 290 5.28 -52.31 15.61
C ASP A 290 6.20 -51.16 16.01
N THR A 291 6.51 -50.23 15.10
CA THR A 291 7.20 -48.98 15.45
C THR A 291 6.39 -48.12 16.42
N GLN A 292 5.07 -47.96 16.22
CA GLN A 292 4.22 -47.26 17.19
C GLN A 292 4.14 -47.97 18.55
N ARG A 293 4.14 -49.30 18.59
CA ARG A 293 4.17 -50.09 19.83
C ARG A 293 5.52 -49.96 20.54
N LEU A 294 6.64 -49.95 19.81
CA LEU A 294 7.98 -49.75 20.38
C LEU A 294 8.17 -48.33 20.93
N LEU A 295 7.65 -47.30 20.24
CA LEU A 295 7.65 -45.92 20.75
C LEU A 295 6.77 -45.77 22.00
N ARG A 296 5.60 -46.44 22.04
CA ARG A 296 4.74 -46.47 23.24
C ARG A 296 5.31 -47.31 24.39
N GLY A 297 6.02 -48.41 24.09
CA GLY A 297 6.66 -49.29 25.07
C GLY A 297 7.96 -48.72 25.66
N GLY A 298 8.75 -48.01 24.84
CA GLY A 298 9.96 -47.30 25.27
C GLY A 298 9.66 -46.16 26.25
N GLY A 299 8.49 -45.53 26.14
CA GLY A 299 8.00 -44.56 27.12
C GLY A 299 7.73 -45.15 28.51
N ARG A 300 7.41 -46.45 28.60
CA ARG A 300 7.12 -47.14 29.88
C ARG A 300 8.38 -47.62 30.59
N ARG A 301 9.44 -48.00 29.85
CA ARG A 301 10.77 -48.36 30.43
C ARG A 301 11.58 -47.15 30.89
N ARG A 302 11.42 -45.97 30.28
CA ARG A 302 12.08 -44.74 30.77
C ARG A 302 11.55 -44.30 32.14
N ARG A 303 10.26 -44.51 32.46
CA ARG A 303 9.69 -44.17 33.78
C ARG A 303 10.20 -45.06 34.91
N THR A 304 10.49 -46.34 34.67
CA THR A 304 11.05 -47.25 35.69
C THR A 304 12.54 -47.01 35.95
N ALA A 305 13.33 -46.67 34.93
CA ALA A 305 14.74 -46.33 35.12
C ALA A 305 14.93 -44.99 35.88
N GLN A 306 14.02 -44.02 35.68
CA GLN A 306 14.07 -42.75 36.41
C GLN A 306 13.68 -42.89 37.89
N GLY A 307 12.73 -43.78 38.22
CA GLY A 307 12.39 -44.11 39.62
C GLY A 307 13.46 -44.91 40.37
N LEU A 308 14.22 -45.76 39.67
CA LEU A 308 15.33 -46.52 40.28
C LEU A 308 16.58 -45.68 40.56
N CYS A 309 16.84 -44.61 39.80
CA CYS A 309 17.94 -43.68 40.08
C CYS A 309 17.65 -42.72 41.25
N GLU A 310 16.39 -42.45 41.57
CA GLU A 310 16.02 -41.65 42.75
C GLU A 310 16.16 -42.44 44.06
N GLN A 311 16.02 -43.77 44.02
CA GLN A 311 16.06 -44.64 45.20
C GLN A 311 17.48 -45.01 45.66
N VAL A 312 18.51 -44.75 44.84
CA VAL A 312 19.93 -44.94 45.20
C VAL A 312 20.59 -43.62 45.68
N ARG A 313 19.83 -42.51 45.69
CA ARG A 313 20.28 -41.18 46.15
C ARG A 313 19.63 -40.72 47.47
N GLY A 314 18.91 -41.61 48.16
CA GLY A 314 18.35 -41.39 49.50
C GLY A 314 19.15 -42.11 50.57
#